data_AF-B8ITZ7-F1
#
_entry.id   AF-B8ITZ7-F1
#
_cell.length_a   1.000
_cell.length_b   1.000
_cell.length_c   1.000
_cell.angle_alpha   90.00
_cell.angle_beta   90.00
_cell.angle_gamma   90.00
#
_symmetry.space_group_name_H-M   'P 1'
#
loop_
_entity.id
_entity.type
_entity.pdbx_description
1 polymer ?
#
loop_
_entity_poly.entity_id
_entity_poly.type
_entity_poly.pdbx_seq_one_letter_code
_entity_poly.pdbx_strand_id
1 'polypeptide(L)'
;MCPRLLILLPLALAPALSACVLDGGNPVRDAAKAAGFTPKPVQAPDFVVQSRREGTDYLPVGVSAPPRPIRAKSPAGAKDLEAELDASRRRNEARGKDAAKAGAAAKPAP
;
A
#
# COMPACT_ATOMS: atom_id res chain seq x y z
N MET A 1 1.40 42.60 -0.18
CA MET A 1 1.02 41.18 -0.06
C MET A 1 2.01 40.53 0.89
N CYS A 2 1.55 40.05 2.05
CA CYS A 2 2.42 39.67 3.17
C CYS A 2 3.08 38.30 2.88
N PRO A 3 4.41 38.20 2.77
CA PRO A 3 5.09 36.94 2.41
C PRO A 3 4.95 35.85 3.48
N ARG A 4 4.57 36.24 4.71
CA ARG A 4 4.25 35.32 5.81
C ARG A 4 2.99 34.49 5.56
N LEU A 5 2.03 34.97 4.75
CA LEU A 5 0.78 34.24 4.49
C LEU A 5 0.99 33.08 3.49
N LEU A 6 1.98 33.21 2.60
CA LEU A 6 2.30 32.22 1.57
C LEU A 6 3.10 31.01 2.10
N ILE A 7 3.75 31.15 3.26
CA ILE A 7 4.53 30.07 3.89
C ILE A 7 3.66 29.22 4.82
N LEU A 8 2.51 29.74 5.27
CA LEU A 8 1.59 29.01 6.16
C LEU A 8 0.65 28.06 5.42
N LEU A 9 0.40 28.29 4.12
CA LEU A 9 -0.46 27.44 3.30
C LEU A 9 0.09 26.02 3.02
N PRO A 10 1.39 25.80 2.71
CA PRO A 10 1.92 24.45 2.52
C PRO A 10 2.06 23.66 3.83
N LEU A 11 2.13 24.33 4.98
CA LEU A 11 2.26 23.68 6.29
C LEU A 11 0.95 23.04 6.76
N ALA A 12 -0.20 23.59 6.33
CA ALA A 12 -1.52 23.06 6.69
C ALA A 12 -1.99 21.90 5.79
N LEU A 13 -1.39 21.71 4.61
CA LEU A 13 -1.83 20.69 3.65
C LEU A 13 -1.05 19.36 3.73
N ALA A 14 0.14 19.37 4.35
CA ALA A 14 0.95 18.17 4.58
C ALA A 14 0.28 17.05 5.43
N PRO A 15 -0.54 17.32 6.48
CA PRO A 15 -1.13 16.23 7.26
C PRO A 15 -2.28 15.51 6.55
N ALA A 16 -2.88 16.10 5.52
CA ALA A 16 -4.02 15.50 4.81
C ALA A 16 -3.64 14.26 3.97
N LEU A 17 -2.37 14.14 3.56
CA LEU A 17 -1.89 13.02 2.75
C LEU A 17 -1.35 11.84 3.60
N SER A 18 -1.15 12.04 4.91
CA SER A 18 -0.70 10.98 5.83
C SER A 18 -1.86 10.07 6.29
N ALA A 19 -3.11 10.46 6.02
CA ALA A 19 -4.30 9.74 6.49
C ALA A 19 -4.63 8.46 5.70
N CYS A 20 -3.89 8.13 4.62
CA CYS A 20 -4.20 7.00 3.74
C CYS A 20 -3.40 5.71 4.02
N VAL A 21 -2.71 5.57 5.15
CA VAL A 21 -1.92 4.35 5.42
C VAL A 21 -2.47 3.61 6.64
N LEU A 22 -3.03 2.41 6.41
CA LEU A 22 -3.44 1.47 7.46
C LEU A 22 -2.24 0.90 8.24
N ASP A 23 -1.02 1.03 7.71
CA ASP A 23 0.23 0.54 8.27
C ASP A 23 1.32 1.63 8.23
N GLY A 24 1.19 2.64 9.10
CA GLY A 24 2.21 3.68 9.27
C GLY A 24 1.64 4.92 9.97
N GLY A 25 1.94 5.07 11.26
CA GLY A 25 1.66 6.24 12.13
C GLY A 25 0.50 7.14 11.72
N ASN A 26 -0.70 6.88 12.23
CA ASN A 26 -1.84 7.78 12.04
C ASN A 26 -1.82 8.86 13.14
N PRO A 27 -1.53 10.13 12.82
CA PRO A 27 -1.35 11.18 13.82
C PRO A 27 -2.62 11.48 14.62
N VAL A 28 -3.80 11.32 14.01
CA VAL A 28 -5.10 11.49 14.69
C VAL A 28 -5.33 10.35 15.67
N ARG A 29 -5.07 9.11 15.25
CA ARG A 29 -5.18 7.92 16.10
C ARG A 29 -4.20 8.00 17.28
N ASP A 30 -2.98 8.42 17.03
CA ASP A 30 -1.95 8.47 18.07
C ASP A 30 -2.17 9.63 19.04
N ALA A 31 -2.67 10.79 18.56
CA ALA A 31 -3.15 11.86 19.43
C ALA A 31 -4.34 11.42 20.29
N ALA A 32 -5.30 10.70 19.71
CA ALA A 32 -6.44 10.14 20.46
C ALA A 32 -6.00 9.12 21.52
N LYS A 33 -4.99 8.28 21.22
CA LYS A 33 -4.40 7.37 22.22
C LYS A 33 -3.74 8.15 23.35
N ALA A 34 -2.92 9.15 23.04
CA ALA A 34 -2.21 9.96 24.03
C ALA A 34 -3.17 10.74 24.92
N ALA A 35 -4.29 11.21 24.37
CA ALA A 35 -5.34 11.92 25.10
C ALA A 35 -6.35 10.99 25.80
N GLY A 36 -6.16 9.66 25.76
CA GLY A 36 -7.02 8.69 26.45
C GLY A 36 -8.42 8.52 25.83
N PHE A 37 -8.62 8.99 24.60
CA PHE A 37 -9.88 8.83 23.86
C PHE A 37 -10.00 7.46 23.17
N THR A 38 -8.96 6.61 23.23
CA THR A 38 -9.05 5.24 22.71
C THR A 38 -9.61 4.26 23.73
N PRO A 39 -10.31 3.20 23.28
CA PRO A 39 -10.73 2.11 24.15
C PRO A 39 -9.55 1.58 24.97
N LYS A 40 -9.80 1.29 26.25
CA LYS A 40 -8.80 0.67 27.11
C LYS A 40 -8.37 -0.67 26.49
N PRO A 41 -7.05 -0.95 26.41
CA PRO A 41 -6.60 -2.25 25.92
C PRO A 41 -7.16 -3.34 26.84
N VAL A 42 -7.91 -4.27 26.26
CA VAL A 42 -8.42 -5.44 26.97
C VAL A 42 -7.27 -6.43 27.08
N GLN A 43 -6.91 -6.83 28.30
CA GLN A 43 -5.94 -7.90 28.49
C GLN A 43 -6.51 -9.19 27.88
N ALA A 44 -5.66 -9.89 27.13
CA ALA A 44 -6.02 -11.19 26.60
C ALA A 44 -6.21 -12.19 27.77
N PRO A 45 -7.17 -13.13 27.69
CA PRO A 45 -7.29 -14.20 28.66
C PRO A 45 -6.01 -15.04 28.77
N ASP A 46 -5.75 -15.62 29.95
CA ASP A 46 -4.50 -16.35 30.24
C ASP A 46 -4.22 -17.48 29.25
N PHE A 47 -5.24 -18.25 28.86
CA PHE A 47 -5.06 -19.34 27.89
C PHE A 47 -4.63 -18.83 26.51
N VAL A 48 -4.99 -17.61 26.13
CA VAL A 48 -4.56 -16.98 24.87
C VAL A 48 -3.11 -16.55 24.97
N VAL A 49 -2.70 -16.02 26.12
CA VAL A 49 -1.30 -15.66 26.37
C VAL A 49 -0.41 -16.91 26.35
N GLN A 50 -0.84 -17.97 27.03
CA GLN A 50 -0.07 -19.21 27.14
C GLN A 50 -0.03 -20.05 25.85
N SER A 51 -1.07 -19.99 25.01
CA SER A 51 -1.10 -20.73 23.74
C SER A 51 -0.30 -20.05 22.62
N ARG A 52 0.00 -18.75 22.73
CA ARG A 52 0.85 -18.03 21.77
C ARG A 52 2.30 -18.46 21.97
N ARG A 53 2.75 -19.38 21.12
CA ARG A 53 4.17 -19.78 21.07
C ARG A 53 5.03 -18.61 20.57
N GLU A 54 6.09 -18.30 21.29
CA GLU A 54 7.15 -17.42 20.80
C GLU A 54 8.00 -18.14 19.74
N GLY A 55 8.66 -17.37 18.86
CA GLY A 55 9.65 -17.93 17.92
C GLY A 55 9.07 -18.82 16.82
N THR A 56 7.85 -18.54 16.35
CA THR A 56 7.26 -19.28 15.24
C THR A 56 7.75 -18.77 13.88
N ASP A 57 7.87 -19.67 12.89
CA ASP A 57 8.25 -19.31 11.50
C ASP A 57 7.16 -18.54 10.74
N TYR A 58 6.08 -18.14 11.41
CA TYR A 58 4.96 -17.43 10.83
C TYR A 58 4.69 -16.12 11.57
N LEU A 59 4.18 -15.14 10.84
CA LEU A 59 3.81 -13.86 11.41
C LEU A 59 2.36 -13.91 11.92
N PRO A 60 2.09 -13.58 13.20
CA PRO A 60 0.72 -13.62 13.73
C PRO A 60 -0.22 -12.63 13.04
N VAL A 61 -1.52 -12.96 12.96
CA VAL A 61 -2.55 -12.05 12.45
C VAL A 61 -2.57 -10.76 13.26
N GLY A 62 -2.56 -9.62 12.57
CA GLY A 62 -2.53 -8.28 13.19
C GLY A 62 -1.14 -7.80 13.60
N VAL A 63 -0.09 -8.58 13.33
CA VAL A 63 1.31 -8.14 13.47
C VAL A 63 1.84 -7.85 12.06
N SER A 64 2.24 -6.61 11.80
CA SER A 64 2.85 -6.24 10.53
C SER A 64 4.30 -6.69 10.50
N ALA A 65 4.77 -7.16 9.33
CA ALA A 65 6.16 -7.59 9.18
C ALA A 65 7.09 -6.41 9.46
N PRO A 66 8.32 -6.65 9.97
CA PRO A 66 9.32 -5.60 10.06
C PRO A 66 9.43 -4.84 8.74
N PRO A 67 9.42 -3.49 8.76
CA PRO A 67 9.52 -2.70 7.54
C PRO A 67 10.79 -3.10 6.79
N ARG A 68 10.62 -3.59 5.56
CA ARG A 68 11.77 -3.86 4.69
C ARG A 68 12.39 -2.52 4.29
N PRO A 69 13.73 -2.40 4.25
CA PRO A 69 14.36 -1.23 3.68
C PRO A 69 13.97 -1.14 2.20
N ILE A 70 13.13 -0.17 1.87
CA ILE A 70 12.72 0.12 0.50
C ILE A 70 13.53 1.33 0.01
N ARG A 71 14.24 1.15 -1.11
CA ARG A 71 14.86 2.28 -1.82
C ARG A 71 13.89 2.75 -2.89
N ALA A 72 13.64 4.06 -2.95
CA ALA A 72 12.94 4.65 -4.09
C ALA A 72 13.71 4.35 -5.38
N LYS A 73 13.00 4.00 -6.47
CA LYS A 73 13.62 3.89 -7.79
C LYS A 73 14.20 5.26 -8.17
N SER A 74 15.36 5.28 -8.83
CA SER A 74 15.87 6.52 -9.41
C SER A 74 14.90 7.02 -10.49
N PRO A 75 14.87 8.33 -10.81
CA PRO A 75 14.04 8.85 -11.89
C PRO A 75 14.28 8.13 -13.23
N ALA A 76 15.54 7.81 -13.54
CA ALA A 76 15.91 7.02 -14.71
C ALA A 76 15.30 5.61 -14.65
N GLY A 77 15.48 4.89 -13.53
CA GLY A 77 14.93 3.54 -13.38
C GLY A 77 13.40 3.50 -13.35
N ALA A 78 12.74 4.59 -12.96
CA ALA A 78 11.29 4.71 -13.08
C ALA A 78 10.86 4.86 -14.55
N LYS A 79 11.61 5.63 -15.36
CA LYS A 79 11.35 5.81 -16.80
C LYS A 79 11.64 4.55 -17.61
N ASP A 80 12.70 3.83 -17.28
CA ASP A 80 13.00 2.54 -17.91
C ASP A 80 11.89 1.52 -17.65
N LEU A 81 11.39 1.47 -16.41
CA LEU A 81 10.26 0.61 -16.06
C LEU A 81 8.98 1.00 -16.82
N GLU A 82 8.69 2.29 -16.94
CA GLU A 82 7.54 2.79 -17.69
C GLU A 82 7.60 2.32 -19.15
N ALA A 83 8.78 2.45 -19.78
CA ALA A 83 9.00 1.98 -21.16
C ALA A 83 8.84 0.46 -21.29
N GLU A 84 9.33 -0.32 -20.33
CA GLU A 84 9.17 -1.79 -20.32
C GLU A 84 7.70 -2.20 -20.21
N LEU A 85 6.96 -1.56 -19.31
CA LEU A 85 5.53 -1.82 -19.09
C LEU A 85 4.71 -1.48 -20.34
N ASP A 86 4.99 -0.35 -20.99
CA ASP A 86 4.32 0.02 -22.24
C ASP A 86 4.66 -0.95 -23.38
N ALA A 87 5.91 -1.38 -23.49
CA ALA A 87 6.30 -2.40 -24.47
C ALA A 87 5.58 -3.73 -24.20
N SER A 88 5.44 -4.12 -22.94
CA SER A 88 4.68 -5.31 -22.53
C SER A 88 3.21 -5.20 -22.89
N ARG A 89 2.58 -4.05 -22.62
CA ARG A 89 1.18 -3.77 -22.99
C ARG A 89 0.98 -3.97 -24.50
N ARG A 90 1.82 -3.35 -25.33
CA ARG A 90 1.71 -3.46 -26.80
C ARG A 90 1.83 -4.89 -27.30
N ARG A 91 2.75 -5.69 -26.73
CA ARG A 91 2.88 -7.13 -27.07
C ARG A 91 1.63 -7.91 -26.71
N ASN A 92 1.04 -7.64 -25.54
CA ASN A 92 -0.17 -8.33 -25.08
C ASN A 92 -1.38 -7.94 -25.95
N GLU A 93 -1.51 -6.67 -26.31
CA GLU A 93 -2.57 -6.20 -27.22
C GLU A 93 -2.47 -6.85 -28.61
N ALA A 94 -1.26 -6.98 -29.16
CA ALA A 94 -1.04 -7.66 -30.43
C ALA A 94 -1.47 -9.14 -30.35
N ARG A 95 -0.98 -9.85 -29.33
CA ARG A 95 -1.35 -11.26 -29.08
C ARG A 95 -2.86 -11.42 -28.87
N GLY A 96 -3.50 -10.50 -28.15
CA GLY A 96 -4.94 -10.50 -27.93
C GLY A 96 -5.73 -10.33 -29.23
N LYS A 97 -5.28 -9.43 -30.13
CA LYS A 97 -5.88 -9.26 -31.46
C LYS A 97 -5.73 -10.51 -32.31
N ASP A 98 -4.58 -11.16 -32.28
CA ASP A 98 -4.34 -12.39 -33.02
C ASP A 98 -5.20 -13.54 -32.50
N ALA A 99 -5.29 -13.70 -31.17
CA ALA A 99 -6.17 -14.68 -30.54
C ALA A 99 -7.65 -14.43 -30.87
N ALA A 100 -8.10 -13.17 -30.87
CA ALA A 100 -9.47 -12.81 -31.23
C ALA A 100 -9.79 -13.17 -32.69
N LYS A 101 -8.86 -12.93 -33.62
CA LYS A 101 -9.00 -13.36 -35.03
C LYS A 101 -9.09 -14.87 -35.16
N ALA A 102 -8.21 -15.60 -34.47
CA ALA A 102 -8.20 -17.06 -34.49
C ALA A 102 -9.51 -17.65 -33.92
N GLY A 103 -10.01 -17.08 -32.82
CA GLY A 103 -11.29 -17.49 -32.22
C GLY A 103 -12.49 -17.19 -33.13
N ALA A 104 -12.49 -16.07 -33.85
CA ALA A 104 -13.56 -15.75 -34.80
C ALA A 104 -13.58 -16.68 -36.03
N ALA A 105 -12.42 -17.24 -36.42
CA ALA A 105 -12.32 -18.20 -37.52
C ALA A 105 -12.80 -19.61 -37.15
N ALA A 106 -12.81 -19.95 -35.85
CA ALA A 106 -13.33 -21.22 -35.35
C ALA A 106 -14.84 -21.10 -35.06
N LYS A 107 -15.70 -21.36 -36.06
CA LYS A 107 -17.13 -21.58 -35.78
C LYS A 107 -17.28 -22.85 -34.93
N PRO A 108 -18.08 -22.84 -33.84
CA PRO A 108 -18.42 -24.08 -33.15
C PRO A 108 -19.22 -25.00 -34.09
N ALA A 109 -18.96 -26.30 -34.00
CA ALA A 109 -19.82 -27.29 -34.64
C ALA A 109 -21.23 -27.23 -34.02
N PRO A 110 -22.30 -27.43 -34.81
CA PRO A 110 -23.67 -27.46 -34.30
C PRO A 110 -23.88 -28.58 -33.27
#